data_AF-A0A1W9WPW5-F1
#
_entry.id   AF-A0A1W9WPW5-F1
#
_cell.length_a   1.000
_cell.length_b   1.000
_cell.length_c   1.000
_cell.angle_alpha   90.00
_cell.angle_beta   90.00
_cell.angle_gamma   90.00
#
_symmetry.space_group_name_H-M   'P 1'
#
loop_
_entity.id
_entity.type
_entity.pdbx_description
1 polymer ?
#
loop_
_entity_poly.entity_id
_entity_poly.type
_entity_poly.pdbx_seq_one_letter_code
_entity_poly.pdbx_strand_id
1 'polypeptide(L)'
;MSTTTPSPLFTGKHVIIRPLSPTDAPLYHRWLQNPAFLAYKPYLKRLCPTSAKLLTHLTLQAQVNPRAEIEGLVIPQKTQAPIGIIGLAAIWYTRYLGSDSRWVRP
;
A
#
# COMPACT_ATOMS: atom_id res chain seq x y z
N MET A 1 1.84 0.65 -24.19
CA MET A 1 1.94 1.11 -22.78
C MET A 1 2.91 0.19 -22.08
N SER A 2 4.06 0.71 -21.62
CA SER A 2 5.10 -0.11 -21.00
C SER A 2 4.66 -0.52 -19.59
N THR A 3 4.29 -1.78 -19.39
CA THR A 3 3.96 -2.34 -18.07
C THR A 3 5.25 -2.63 -17.33
N THR A 4 5.89 -1.59 -16.80
CA THR A 4 7.04 -1.75 -15.92
C THR A 4 6.54 -2.33 -14.60
N THR A 5 6.78 -3.63 -14.38
CA THR A 5 6.48 -4.27 -13.10
C THR A 5 7.20 -3.50 -12.01
N PRO A 6 6.49 -2.94 -11.01
CA PRO A 6 7.14 -2.14 -9.98
C PRO A 6 8.14 -3.01 -9.21
N SER A 7 9.33 -2.47 -8.96
CA SER A 7 10.36 -3.16 -8.17
C SER A 7 9.78 -3.61 -6.83
N PRO A 8 10.09 -4.83 -6.39
CA PRO A 8 9.54 -5.34 -5.15
C PRO A 8 10.01 -4.49 -3.97
N LEU A 9 9.08 -4.18 -3.05
CA LEU A 9 9.39 -3.56 -1.77
C LEU A 9 10.21 -4.50 -0.89
N PHE A 10 9.96 -5.81 -1.01
CA PHE A 10 10.65 -6.84 -0.26
C PHE A 10 10.64 -8.17 -1.05
N THR A 11 11.78 -8.87 -1.01
CA THR A 11 11.93 -10.21 -1.57
C THR A 11 12.46 -11.13 -0.48
N GLY A 12 11.58 -11.97 0.07
CA GLY A 12 11.93 -12.99 1.06
C GLY A 12 11.99 -14.38 0.44
N LYS A 13 12.37 -15.38 1.24
CA LYS A 13 12.47 -16.80 0.79
C LYS A 13 11.12 -17.39 0.34
N HIS A 14 10.02 -16.93 0.90
CA HIS A 14 8.69 -17.52 0.68
C HIS A 14 7.70 -16.57 0.03
N VAL A 15 7.92 -15.26 0.13
CA VAL A 15 7.00 -14.23 -0.34
C VAL A 15 7.78 -13.10 -1.00
N ILE A 16 7.15 -12.48 -2.00
CA ILE A 16 7.54 -11.22 -2.60
C ILE A 16 6.44 -10.22 -2.24
N ILE A 17 6.85 -9.04 -1.80
CA ILE A 17 5.95 -7.92 -1.58
C ILE A 17 6.31 -6.87 -2.61
N ARG A 18 5.36 -6.55 -3.49
CA ARG A 18 5.52 -5.46 -4.47
C ARG A 18 4.54 -4.34 -4.18
N PRO A 19 4.81 -3.09 -4.59
CA PRO A 19 3.82 -2.02 -4.48
C PRO A 19 2.54 -2.42 -5.19
N LEU A 20 1.41 -2.02 -4.61
CA LEU A 20 0.11 -2.19 -5.25
C LEU A 20 0.02 -1.25 -6.46
N SER A 21 -0.40 -1.77 -7.61
CA SER A 21 -0.54 -0.99 -8.83
C SER A 21 -2.02 -0.79 -9.17
N PRO A 22 -2.37 0.25 -9.96
CA PRO A 22 -3.75 0.47 -10.38
C PRO A 22 -4.38 -0.76 -11.06
N THR A 23 -3.56 -1.56 -11.77
CA THR A 23 -4.01 -2.81 -12.41
C THR A 23 -4.53 -3.86 -11.43
N ASP A 24 -4.19 -3.78 -10.14
CA ASP A 24 -4.67 -4.69 -9.10
C ASP A 24 -6.07 -4.31 -8.58
N ALA A 25 -6.65 -3.18 -9.03
CA ALA A 25 -7.94 -2.69 -8.55
C ALA A 25 -9.08 -3.73 -8.64
N PRO A 26 -9.21 -4.58 -9.68
CA PRO A 26 -10.24 -5.62 -9.71
C PRO A 26 -10.05 -6.69 -8.62
N LEU A 27 -8.80 -7.10 -8.36
CA LEU A 27 -8.47 -8.06 -7.32
C LEU A 27 -8.74 -7.48 -5.93
N TYR A 28 -8.29 -6.25 -5.69
CA TYR A 28 -8.52 -5.54 -4.44
C TYR A 28 -10.02 -5.34 -4.19
N HIS A 29 -10.78 -4.90 -5.20
CA HIS A 29 -12.23 -4.74 -5.06
C HIS A 29 -12.95 -6.05 -4.70
N ARG A 30 -12.49 -7.18 -5.27
CA ARG A 30 -12.99 -8.52 -4.89
C ARG A 30 -12.68 -8.84 -3.43
N TRP A 31 -11.47 -8.55 -2.96
CA TRP A 31 -11.11 -8.76 -1.54
C TRP A 31 -11.93 -7.88 -0.59
N LEU A 32 -12.27 -6.65 -0.97
CA LEU A 32 -13.16 -5.80 -0.18
C LEU A 32 -14.59 -6.35 -0.02
N GLN A 33 -15.00 -7.33 -0.83
CA GLN A 33 -16.28 -8.04 -0.63
C GLN A 33 -16.18 -9.08 0.49
N ASN A 34 -14.98 -9.54 0.84
CA ASN A 34 -14.76 -10.46 1.95
C ASN A 34 -14.82 -9.69 3.28
N PRO A 35 -15.74 -10.03 4.22
CA PRO A 35 -15.86 -9.34 5.51
C PRO A 35 -14.57 -9.33 6.32
N ALA A 36 -13.78 -10.41 6.26
CA ALA A 36 -12.51 -10.50 7.00
C ALA A 36 -11.48 -9.48 6.50
N PHE A 37 -11.48 -9.20 5.20
CA PHE A 37 -10.57 -8.22 4.60
C PHE A 37 -11.12 -6.79 4.73
N LEU A 38 -12.44 -6.63 4.61
CA LEU A 38 -13.13 -5.35 4.74
C LEU A 38 -12.92 -4.71 6.13
N ALA A 39 -12.81 -5.53 7.19
CA ALA A 39 -12.61 -5.05 8.55
C ALA A 39 -11.36 -4.16 8.71
N TYR A 40 -10.33 -4.37 7.89
CA TYR A 40 -9.09 -3.57 7.93
C TYR A 40 -9.26 -2.20 7.27
N LYS A 41 -10.13 -2.09 6.26
CA LYS A 41 -10.36 -0.86 5.49
C LYS A 41 -11.84 -0.65 5.16
N PRO A 42 -12.70 -0.45 6.17
CA PRO A 42 -14.14 -0.32 5.96
C PRO A 42 -14.52 0.91 5.14
N TYR A 43 -13.71 1.97 5.21
CA TYR A 43 -13.94 3.22 4.49
C TYR A 43 -13.86 3.05 2.96
N LEU A 44 -13.03 2.13 2.45
CA LEU A 44 -12.87 1.91 1.01
C LEU A 44 -14.14 1.41 0.36
N LYS A 45 -14.97 0.61 1.06
CA LYS A 45 -16.26 0.16 0.50
C LYS A 45 -17.23 1.32 0.29
N ARG A 46 -17.17 2.34 1.14
CA ARG A 46 -18.02 3.54 1.04
C ARG A 46 -17.52 4.49 -0.03
N LEU A 47 -16.21 4.74 -0.10
CA LEU A 47 -15.60 5.67 -1.05
C LEU A 47 -15.47 5.08 -2.46
N CYS A 48 -15.17 3.79 -2.56
CA CYS A 48 -14.87 3.06 -3.78
C CYS A 48 -15.82 1.86 -3.96
N PRO A 49 -17.13 2.09 -4.17
CA PRO A 49 -18.10 1.00 -4.32
C PRO A 49 -17.87 0.14 -5.57
N THR A 50 -17.17 0.67 -6.58
CA THR A 50 -16.85 -0.03 -7.83
C THR A 50 -15.34 -0.14 -8.02
N SER A 51 -14.91 -1.16 -8.76
CA SER A 51 -13.50 -1.36 -9.13
C SER A 51 -12.91 -0.17 -9.89
N ALA A 52 -13.71 0.51 -10.73
CA ALA A 52 -13.30 1.73 -11.43
C ALA A 52 -13.02 2.90 -10.47
N LYS A 53 -13.83 3.09 -9.43
CA LYS A 53 -13.56 4.11 -8.40
C LYS A 53 -12.33 3.76 -7.57
N LEU A 54 -12.10 2.47 -7.30
CA LEU A 54 -10.90 2.01 -6.61
C LEU A 54 -9.64 2.22 -7.46
N LEU A 55 -9.72 1.95 -8.77
CA LEU A 55 -8.65 2.27 -9.72
C LEU A 55 -8.28 3.76 -9.65
N THR A 56 -9.28 4.64 -9.72
CA THR A 56 -9.05 6.09 -9.62
C THR A 56 -8.42 6.47 -8.28
N HIS A 57 -8.91 5.88 -7.17
CA HIS A 57 -8.34 6.11 -5.84
C HIS A 57 -6.86 5.71 -5.77
N LEU A 58 -6.51 4.50 -6.21
CA LEU A 58 -5.14 4.00 -6.23
C LEU A 58 -4.23 4.84 -7.14
N THR A 59 -4.77 5.29 -8.28
CA THR A 59 -4.04 6.17 -9.21
C THR A 59 -3.72 7.52 -8.57
N LEU A 60 -4.69 8.13 -7.89
CA LEU A 60 -4.49 9.39 -7.18
C LEU A 60 -3.50 9.21 -6.01
N GLN A 61 -3.64 8.15 -5.22
CA GLN A 61 -2.74 7.86 -4.11
C GLN A 61 -1.29 7.65 -4.59
N ALA A 62 -1.08 7.03 -5.75
CA ALA A 62 0.25 6.85 -6.33
C ALA A 62 0.95 8.15 -6.72
N GLN A 63 0.19 9.23 -6.97
CA GLN A 63 0.69 10.56 -7.34
C GLN A 63 1.04 11.44 -6.14
N VAL A 64 0.56 11.12 -4.93
CA VAL A 64 0.84 11.91 -3.72
C VAL A 64 2.26 11.66 -3.22
N ASN A 65 3.01 12.73 -2.92
CA ASN A 65 4.35 12.67 -2.36
C ASN A 65 4.54 13.73 -1.25
N PRO A 66 4.87 13.36 0.00
CA PRO A 66 5.05 12.00 0.51
C PRO A 66 3.74 11.20 0.50
N ARG A 67 3.83 9.90 0.23
CA ARG A 67 2.64 9.03 0.25
C ARG A 67 2.07 8.99 1.66
N ALA A 68 0.77 9.26 1.79
CA ALA A 68 0.05 9.13 3.06
C ALA A 68 -0.06 7.67 3.52
N GLU A 69 -0.08 6.74 2.56
CA GLU A 69 -0.15 5.31 2.78
C GLU A 69 0.63 4.54 1.70
N ILE A 70 1.40 3.55 2.14
CA ILE A 70 2.12 2.61 1.26
C ILE A 70 1.45 1.25 1.37
N GLU A 71 0.95 0.73 0.25
CA GLU A 71 0.35 -0.60 0.17
C GLU A 71 1.20 -1.53 -0.68
N GLY A 72 1.39 -2.75 -0.18
CA GLY A 72 2.11 -3.82 -0.83
C GLY A 72 1.22 -5.05 -1.04
N LEU A 73 1.28 -5.62 -2.24
CA LEU A 73 0.64 -6.89 -2.56
C LEU A 73 1.59 -8.03 -2.16
N VAL A 74 1.09 -8.97 -1.34
CA VAL A 74 1.84 -10.13 -0.86
C VAL A 74 1.62 -11.29 -1.82
N ILE A 75 2.71 -11.75 -2.45
CA ILE A 75 2.72 -12.81 -3.47
C ILE A 75 3.61 -13.95 -2.99
N PRO A 76 3.09 -15.15 -2.70
CA PRO A 76 3.92 -16.30 -2.37
C PRO A 76 4.74 -16.74 -3.59
N GLN A 77 6.02 -17.03 -3.38
CA GLN A 77 6.90 -17.41 -4.48
C GLN A 77 6.49 -18.73 -5.15
N LYS A 78 5.94 -19.66 -4.38
CA LYS A 78 5.54 -20.99 -4.89
C LYS A 78 4.34 -20.93 -5.83
N THR A 79 3.31 -20.15 -5.47
CA THR A 79 2.04 -20.13 -6.21
C THR A 79 1.96 -18.97 -7.19
N GLN A 80 2.77 -17.91 -7.01
CA GLN A 80 2.69 -16.66 -7.77
C GLN A 80 1.29 -16.00 -7.75
N ALA A 81 0.41 -16.47 -6.86
CA ALA A 81 -0.96 -15.99 -6.72
C ALA A 81 -1.02 -15.06 -5.51
N PRO A 82 -1.43 -13.79 -5.65
CA PRO A 82 -1.54 -12.87 -4.53
C PRO A 82 -2.45 -13.42 -3.43
N ILE A 83 -2.02 -13.29 -2.17
CA ILE A 83 -2.77 -13.83 -1.01
C ILE A 83 -3.27 -12.74 -0.06
N GLY A 84 -2.77 -11.52 -0.18
CA GLY A 84 -3.21 -10.42 0.67
C GLY A 84 -2.50 -9.11 0.38
N ILE A 85 -2.86 -8.10 1.16
CA ILE A 85 -2.29 -6.74 1.11
C ILE A 85 -1.70 -6.44 2.49
N ILE A 86 -0.53 -5.81 2.50
CA ILE A 86 0.05 -5.18 3.67
C ILE A 86 0.04 -3.66 3.45
N GLY A 87 -0.38 -2.90 4.46
CA GLY A 87 -0.46 -1.44 4.39
C GLY A 87 0.33 -0.80 5.52
N LEU A 88 1.07 0.26 5.22
CA LEU A 88 1.66 1.19 6.17
C LEU A 88 0.97 2.53 5.99
N ALA A 89 0.09 2.87 6.94
CA ALA A 89 -0.64 4.13 6.97
C ALA A 89 -0.05 5.11 8.00
N ALA A 90 -0.45 6.38 7.92
CA ALA A 90 -0.04 7.43 8.85
C ALA A 90 1.50 7.55 8.96
N ILE A 91 2.17 7.61 7.80
CA ILE A 91 3.62 7.78 7.73
C ILE A 91 3.94 9.24 8.11
N TRP A 92 4.31 9.45 9.38
CA TRP A 92 4.73 10.75 9.88
C TRP A 92 6.20 10.98 9.52
N TYR A 93 6.44 11.81 8.52
CA TYR A 93 7.77 12.37 8.28
C TYR A 93 8.00 13.52 9.27
N THR A 94 8.36 13.22 10.51
CA THR A 94 9.03 14.24 11.33
C THR A 94 10.36 14.51 10.66
N ARG A 95 10.48 15.69 10.03
CA ARG A 95 11.76 16.22 9.58
C ARG A 95 12.69 16.14 10.79
N TYR A 96 13.71 15.28 10.74
CA TYR A 96 14.89 15.42 11.59
C TYR A 96 15.60 16.70 11.12
N LEU A 97 15.00 17.85 11.40
CA LEU A 97 15.76 19.09 11.55
C LEU A 97 16.59 18.84 12.80
N GLY A 98 17.85 18.46 12.58
CA GLY A 98 18.85 18.35 13.64
C GLY A 98 18.82 19.63 14.45
N SER A 99 18.12 19.58 15.58
CA SER A 99 18.28 20.51 16.68
C SER A 99 19.35 19.85 17.53
N ASP A 100 20.60 20.25 17.27
CA ASP A 100 21.76 19.98 18.12
C ASP A 100 21.45 20.57 19.51
N SER A 101 20.71 19.81 20.30
CA SER A 101 20.35 20.16 21.67
C SER A 101 21.53 19.74 22.53
N ARG A 102 22.56 20.59 22.56
CA ARG A 102 23.64 20.49 23.55
C ARG A 102 23.01 20.65 24.92
N TRP A 103 22.94 19.56 25.67
CA TRP A 103 22.65 19.59 27.09
C TRP A 103 23.86 20.17 27.82
N VAL A 104 23.82 21.45 28.15
CA VAL A 104 24.67 22.01 29.21
C VAL A 104 23.95 21.76 30.53
N ARG A 105 24.50 20.86 31.35
CA ARG A 105 24.04 20.71 32.74
C ARG A 105 24.60 21.89 33.56
N PRO A 106 23.82 22.49 34.48
CA PRO A 106 24.41 23.19 35.62
C PRO A 106 25.11 22.21 36.57
#